data_AF-A0A815CMJ5-F1
#
_entry.id   AF-A0A815CMJ5-F1
#
_cell.length_a   1.000
_cell.length_b   1.000
_cell.length_c   1.000
_cell.angle_alpha   90.00
_cell.angle_beta   90.00
_cell.angle_gamma   90.00
#
_symmetry.space_group_name_H-M   'P 1'
#
loop_
_entity.id
_entity.type
_entity.pdbx_description
1 polymer ?
#
loop_
_entity_poly.entity_id
_entity_poly.type
_entity_poly.pdbx_seq_one_letter_code
_entity_poly.pdbx_strand_id
1 'polypeptide(L)'
;MLTVKRGLYHTKDFHSQAREKLASREQKRQTLLDILKNDFVLPSKEIHDQIYKLTATQLLEGFKTNLFTYSDVVHLFCLRALNIGIKINAITEEFYDDAIKKAKEFDKEKDLAMYKTDDQLLLLGVPISVKDQIHQIGADSSMGLTARNFKPSHQNSLVLQLLIDQGAIPFVRTNTIQSMMLPETDNLTYGRTDNPWDVDRSCGGSSGGEGALLAARGSVLGIGTDLGGSIRIPAHFCGVYGFKPTPGRITDLGVAKPHLKDVIGEGNIRGSVGPLGHSTDDLVLVMKSFLKPKMWHNDKHLVELPWNDEKYRDRNTKLRIGYYTTDDWFKASPACIRAVLQAAEALKQLGHTVIEFKPKNISEAMRIYISILSSDGLKHFLKGLEGEKLNNLYSNLLLASKIPNSLRPLVCTILNLIGESRVALIVQSVGAKKAYDYIELIRDMKFFVDHWVTDMKNHNIDLILSPVNGL
;
A
#
# COMPACT_ATOMS: atom_id res chain seq x y z
N MET A 1 -19.52 -31.15 -36.97
CA MET A 1 -20.70 -30.77 -36.17
C MET A 1 -20.37 -31.02 -34.70
N LEU A 2 -19.61 -30.11 -34.07
CA LEU A 2 -19.21 -30.18 -32.67
C LEU A 2 -19.56 -28.84 -32.04
N THR A 3 -20.80 -28.77 -31.57
CA THR A 3 -21.37 -27.61 -30.90
C THR A 3 -20.74 -27.50 -29.51
N VAL A 4 -19.74 -26.63 -29.37
CA VAL A 4 -19.26 -26.19 -28.06
C VAL A 4 -20.42 -25.46 -27.40
N LYS A 5 -21.07 -26.11 -26.42
CA LYS A 5 -22.03 -25.47 -25.52
C LYS A 5 -21.32 -24.30 -24.86
N ARG A 6 -21.60 -23.08 -25.32
CA ARG A 6 -21.36 -21.86 -24.55
C ARG A 6 -22.13 -22.04 -23.25
N GLY A 7 -21.41 -22.29 -22.17
CA GLY A 7 -21.97 -22.20 -20.83
C GLY A 7 -22.60 -20.83 -20.69
N LEU A 8 -23.91 -20.82 -20.40
CA LEU A 8 -24.61 -19.65 -19.92
C LEU A 8 -23.91 -19.23 -18.62
N TYR A 9 -22.94 -18.32 -18.72
CA TYR A 9 -22.54 -17.54 -17.57
C TYR A 9 -23.79 -16.77 -17.17
N HIS A 10 -24.49 -17.24 -16.14
CA HIS A 10 -25.40 -16.40 -15.39
C HIS A 10 -24.57 -15.16 -15.03
N THR A 11 -24.85 -14.04 -15.71
CA THR A 11 -24.43 -12.71 -15.28
C THR A 11 -25.14 -12.48 -13.95
N LYS A 12 -24.57 -13.00 -12.85
CA LYS A 12 -24.97 -12.58 -11.52
C LYS A 12 -24.78 -11.06 -11.53
N ASP A 13 -25.87 -10.33 -11.35
CA ASP A 13 -25.84 -8.89 -11.17
C ASP A 13 -24.74 -8.55 -10.16
N PHE A 14 -23.65 -7.91 -10.60
CA PHE A 14 -22.53 -7.61 -9.71
C PHE A 14 -23.00 -6.73 -8.54
N HIS A 15 -24.06 -5.93 -8.72
CA HIS A 15 -24.65 -5.21 -7.60
C HIS A 15 -25.28 -6.12 -6.54
N SER A 16 -25.86 -7.27 -6.92
CA SER A 16 -26.38 -8.22 -5.94
C SER A 16 -25.25 -8.88 -5.15
N GLN A 17 -24.13 -9.23 -5.81
CA GLN A 17 -22.95 -9.79 -5.14
C GLN A 17 -22.30 -8.82 -4.15
N ALA A 18 -22.16 -7.54 -4.51
CA ALA A 18 -21.64 -6.51 -3.59
C ALA A 18 -22.56 -6.38 -2.35
N ARG A 19 -23.87 -6.31 -2.55
CA ARG A 19 -24.85 -6.25 -1.45
C ARG A 19 -24.81 -7.48 -0.56
N GLU A 20 -24.70 -8.68 -1.15
CA GLU A 20 -24.59 -9.94 -0.42
C GLU A 20 -23.30 -10.01 0.40
N LYS A 21 -22.17 -9.55 -0.16
CA LYS A 21 -20.89 -9.46 0.55
C LYS A 21 -21.00 -8.50 1.74
N LEU A 22 -21.63 -7.33 1.58
CA LEU A 22 -21.84 -6.40 2.69
C LEU A 22 -22.79 -6.96 3.76
N ALA A 23 -23.89 -7.60 3.37
CA ALA A 23 -24.86 -8.16 4.30
C ALA A 23 -24.27 -9.31 5.14
N SER A 24 -23.57 -10.25 4.50
CA SER A 24 -22.86 -11.34 5.19
C SER A 24 -21.83 -10.82 6.19
N ARG A 25 -21.13 -9.73 5.85
CA ARG A 25 -20.19 -9.07 6.77
C ARG A 25 -20.86 -8.43 7.96
N GLU A 26 -21.97 -7.74 7.76
CA GLU A 26 -22.71 -7.12 8.85
C GLU A 26 -23.23 -8.17 9.84
N GLN A 27 -23.72 -9.30 9.33
CA GLN A 27 -24.07 -10.44 10.16
C GLN A 27 -22.86 -10.99 10.94
N LYS A 28 -21.70 -11.16 10.27
CA LYS A 28 -20.45 -11.61 10.93
C LYS A 28 -20.03 -10.64 12.05
N ARG A 29 -20.11 -9.33 11.82
CA ARG A 29 -19.72 -8.29 12.78
C ARG A 29 -20.57 -8.32 14.04
N GLN A 30 -21.88 -8.55 13.91
CA GLN A 30 -22.75 -8.68 15.08
C GLN A 30 -22.30 -9.85 15.97
N THR A 31 -22.02 -11.01 15.37
CA THR A 31 -21.50 -12.18 16.10
C THR A 31 -20.14 -11.89 16.74
N LEU A 32 -19.23 -11.22 16.01
CA LEU A 32 -17.90 -10.87 16.53
C LEU A 32 -17.98 -9.86 17.69
N LEU A 33 -18.88 -8.87 17.61
CA LEU A 33 -19.14 -7.92 18.70
C LEU A 33 -19.52 -8.63 20.00
N ASP A 34 -20.36 -9.65 19.91
CA ASP A 34 -20.83 -10.41 21.07
C ASP A 34 -19.70 -11.22 21.70
N ILE A 35 -18.84 -11.87 20.89
CA ILE A 35 -17.66 -12.60 21.35
C ILE A 35 -16.68 -11.65 22.06
N LEU A 36 -16.38 -10.51 21.43
CA LEU A 36 -15.41 -9.54 21.95
C LEU A 36 -15.89 -8.91 23.27
N LYS A 37 -17.19 -8.66 23.42
CA LYS A 37 -17.72 -8.03 24.65
C LYS A 37 -17.89 -9.01 25.82
N ASN A 38 -18.20 -10.28 25.56
CA ASN A 38 -18.61 -11.21 26.61
C ASN A 38 -17.48 -12.17 27.06
N ASP A 39 -16.52 -12.50 26.19
CA ASP A 39 -15.54 -13.58 26.44
C ASP A 39 -14.16 -13.07 26.89
N PHE A 40 -14.07 -11.79 27.29
CA PHE A 40 -12.80 -11.19 27.67
C PHE A 40 -12.94 -10.12 28.75
N VAL A 41 -12.12 -10.25 29.79
CA VAL A 41 -11.98 -9.22 30.82
C VAL A 41 -10.95 -8.21 30.33
N LEU A 42 -11.39 -6.99 30.04
CA LEU A 42 -10.50 -5.92 29.61
C LEU A 42 -9.46 -5.60 30.70
N PRO A 43 -8.22 -5.25 30.32
CA PRO A 43 -7.26 -4.72 31.27
C PRO A 43 -7.77 -3.40 31.88
N SER A 44 -7.11 -2.90 32.93
CA SER A 44 -7.51 -1.63 33.54
C SER A 44 -7.55 -0.51 32.50
N LYS A 45 -8.40 0.49 32.72
CA LYS A 45 -8.57 1.60 31.77
C LYS A 45 -7.24 2.32 31.50
N GLU A 46 -6.36 2.40 32.50
CA GLU A 46 -5.03 2.97 32.37
C GLU A 46 -4.15 2.19 31.38
N ILE A 47 -4.12 0.85 31.49
CA ILE A 47 -3.38 -0.02 30.58
C ILE A 47 -3.99 0.03 29.17
N HIS A 48 -5.32 0.05 29.09
CA HIS A 48 -6.05 0.19 27.82
C HIS A 48 -5.67 1.48 27.07
N ASP A 49 -5.72 2.62 27.74
CA ASP A 49 -5.37 3.93 27.14
C ASP A 49 -3.88 4.03 26.79
N GLN A 50 -3.03 3.29 27.52
CA GLN A 50 -1.61 3.19 27.22
C GLN A 50 -1.36 2.40 25.93
N ILE A 51 -1.97 1.22 25.77
CA ILE A 51 -1.75 0.31 24.62
C ILE A 51 -1.97 1.03 23.28
N TYR A 52 -3.03 1.81 23.11
CA TYR A 52 -3.29 2.51 21.83
C TYR A 52 -2.28 3.59 21.47
N LYS A 53 -1.52 4.10 22.45
CA LYS A 53 -0.48 5.11 22.23
C LYS A 53 0.86 4.49 21.84
N LEU A 54 1.07 3.21 22.14
CA LEU A 54 2.33 2.52 21.87
C LEU A 54 2.51 2.28 20.36
N THR A 55 3.77 2.28 19.93
CA THR A 55 4.21 1.77 18.63
C THR A 55 4.32 0.24 18.66
N ALA A 56 4.47 -0.42 17.52
CA ALA A 56 4.64 -1.87 17.48
C ALA A 56 5.92 -2.30 18.22
N THR A 57 7.00 -1.55 18.06
CA THR A 57 8.26 -1.77 18.82
C THR A 57 8.05 -1.63 20.33
N GLN A 58 7.25 -0.66 20.77
CA GLN A 58 6.95 -0.49 22.20
C GLN A 58 6.02 -1.56 22.76
N LEU A 59 5.10 -2.11 21.95
CA LEU A 59 4.28 -3.26 22.34
C LEU A 59 5.15 -4.48 22.63
N LEU A 60 6.15 -4.74 21.78
CA LEU A 60 7.09 -5.84 21.99
C LEU A 60 7.84 -5.73 23.32
N GLU A 61 8.21 -4.51 23.74
CA GLU A 61 8.82 -4.28 25.05
C GLU A 61 7.81 -4.48 26.19
N GLY A 62 6.57 -4.07 26.00
CA GLY A 62 5.47 -4.33 26.94
C GLY A 62 5.22 -5.82 27.16
N PHE A 63 5.30 -6.64 26.11
CA PHE A 63 5.21 -8.10 26.22
C PHE A 63 6.37 -8.69 27.02
N LYS A 64 7.62 -8.26 26.75
CA LYS A 64 8.82 -8.73 27.48
C LYS A 64 8.77 -8.42 28.97
N THR A 65 8.19 -7.28 29.33
CA THR A 65 8.06 -6.81 30.72
C THR A 65 6.79 -7.31 31.41
N ASN A 66 5.95 -8.10 30.72
CA ASN A 66 4.64 -8.56 31.19
C ASN A 66 3.71 -7.42 31.64
N LEU A 67 3.79 -6.25 31.00
CA LEU A 67 2.89 -5.12 31.29
C LEU A 67 1.44 -5.43 30.89
N PHE A 68 1.27 -6.22 29.82
CA PHE A 68 0.01 -6.74 29.31
C PHE A 68 0.28 -8.05 28.56
N THR A 69 -0.76 -8.85 28.35
CA THR A 69 -0.69 -10.10 27.59
C THR A 69 -0.84 -9.87 26.08
N TYR A 70 -0.54 -10.88 25.26
CA TYR A 70 -0.78 -10.80 23.82
C TYR A 70 -2.27 -10.68 23.52
N SER A 71 -3.10 -11.44 24.25
CA SER A 71 -4.56 -11.37 24.06
C SER A 71 -5.16 -10.03 24.49
N ASP A 72 -4.61 -9.35 25.51
CA ASP A 72 -5.02 -7.97 25.86
C ASP A 72 -4.85 -7.04 24.65
N VAL A 73 -3.67 -7.03 24.05
CA VAL A 73 -3.35 -6.15 22.93
C VAL A 73 -4.20 -6.48 21.71
N VAL A 74 -4.21 -7.75 21.28
CA VAL A 74 -4.98 -8.15 20.09
C VAL A 74 -6.45 -7.87 20.28
N HIS A 75 -7.01 -8.17 21.45
CA HIS A 75 -8.40 -7.93 21.71
C HIS A 75 -8.76 -6.43 21.65
N LEU A 76 -7.93 -5.58 22.26
CA LEU A 76 -8.13 -4.13 22.21
C LEU A 76 -8.09 -3.56 20.80
N PHE A 77 -7.19 -4.06 19.94
CA PHE A 77 -7.16 -3.67 18.53
C PHE A 77 -8.36 -4.21 17.75
N CYS A 78 -8.82 -5.44 18.00
CA CYS A 78 -10.05 -5.97 17.42
C CYS A 78 -11.28 -5.10 17.77
N LEU A 79 -11.44 -4.74 19.06
CA LEU A 79 -12.51 -3.85 19.51
C LEU A 79 -12.42 -2.48 18.86
N ARG A 80 -11.22 -1.91 18.76
CA ARG A 80 -11.05 -0.58 18.15
C ARG A 80 -11.35 -0.62 16.67
N ALA A 81 -10.82 -1.59 15.93
CA ALA A 81 -11.09 -1.78 14.50
C ALA A 81 -12.59 -1.96 14.23
N LEU A 82 -13.28 -2.75 15.04
CA LEU A 82 -14.72 -2.97 14.93
C LEU A 82 -15.55 -1.73 15.26
N ASN A 83 -15.05 -0.82 16.10
CA ASN A 83 -15.73 0.43 16.41
C ASN A 83 -15.40 1.55 15.40
N ILE A 84 -14.12 1.96 15.32
CA ILE A 84 -13.72 3.11 14.50
C ILE A 84 -13.48 2.73 13.04
N GLY A 85 -12.86 1.57 12.79
CA GLY A 85 -12.52 1.11 11.45
C GLY A 85 -13.75 0.86 10.57
N ILE A 86 -14.87 0.44 11.18
CA ILE A 86 -16.17 0.33 10.49
C ILE A 86 -16.73 1.72 10.17
N LYS A 87 -16.69 2.68 11.10
CA LYS A 87 -17.23 4.03 10.89
C LYS A 87 -16.55 4.77 9.74
N ILE A 88 -15.23 4.63 9.61
CA ILE A 88 -14.46 5.19 8.48
C ILE A 88 -14.40 4.26 7.27
N ASN A 89 -15.07 3.11 7.35
CA ASN A 89 -15.12 2.09 6.30
C ASN A 89 -13.74 1.65 5.76
N ALA A 90 -12.78 1.47 6.67
CA ALA A 90 -11.41 1.09 6.32
C ALA A 90 -11.20 -0.43 6.17
N ILE A 91 -12.14 -1.25 6.66
CA ILE A 91 -11.99 -2.71 6.78
C ILE A 91 -12.79 -3.42 5.69
N THR A 92 -12.19 -4.41 5.02
CA THR A 92 -12.85 -5.27 4.03
C THR A 92 -13.22 -6.64 4.56
N GLU A 93 -12.43 -7.20 5.49
CA GLU A 93 -12.72 -8.48 6.15
C GLU A 93 -12.10 -8.54 7.56
N GLU A 94 -12.80 -9.20 8.48
CA GLU A 94 -12.47 -9.35 9.89
C GLU A 94 -12.01 -10.77 10.22
N PHE A 95 -10.90 -10.92 10.96
CA PHE A 95 -10.31 -12.19 11.42
C PHE A 95 -10.13 -12.19 12.95
N TYR A 96 -11.03 -11.53 13.68
CA TYR A 96 -10.87 -11.28 15.11
C TYR A 96 -10.87 -12.56 15.97
N ASP A 97 -11.71 -13.53 15.62
CA ASP A 97 -11.82 -14.82 16.30
C ASP A 97 -10.52 -15.62 16.20
N ASP A 98 -9.99 -15.78 14.98
CA ASP A 98 -8.70 -16.44 14.73
C ASP A 98 -7.56 -15.68 15.42
N ALA A 99 -7.57 -14.34 15.36
CA ALA A 99 -6.56 -13.50 15.98
C ALA A 99 -6.54 -13.64 17.51
N ILE A 100 -7.70 -13.59 18.16
CA ILE A 100 -7.81 -13.75 19.62
C ILE A 100 -7.42 -15.16 20.04
N LYS A 101 -7.88 -16.18 19.30
CA LYS A 101 -7.47 -17.56 19.56
C LYS A 101 -5.95 -17.68 19.51
N LYS A 102 -5.32 -17.12 18.48
CA LYS A 102 -3.85 -17.15 18.34
C LYS A 102 -3.13 -16.40 19.45
N ALA A 103 -3.64 -15.24 19.86
CA ALA A 103 -3.09 -14.48 20.97
C ALA A 103 -3.16 -15.26 22.30
N LYS A 104 -4.29 -15.92 22.57
CA LYS A 104 -4.47 -16.79 23.76
C LYS A 104 -3.57 -18.04 23.72
N GLU A 105 -3.20 -18.53 22.54
CA GLU A 105 -2.19 -19.59 22.41
C GLU A 105 -0.82 -19.07 22.85
N PHE A 106 -0.41 -17.89 22.39
CA PHE A 106 0.86 -17.27 22.79
C PHE A 106 0.92 -16.97 24.29
N ASP A 107 -0.19 -16.57 24.92
CA ASP A 107 -0.23 -16.33 26.38
C ASP A 107 0.01 -17.61 27.20
N LYS A 108 -0.35 -18.78 26.67
CA LYS A 108 -0.20 -20.08 27.35
C LYS A 108 1.21 -20.65 27.23
N GLU A 109 1.97 -20.24 26.23
CA GLU A 109 3.32 -20.73 25.97
C GLU A 109 4.31 -20.14 26.98
N LYS A 110 4.51 -20.88 28.09
CA LYS A 110 5.43 -20.48 29.17
C LYS A 110 6.91 -20.52 28.78
N ASP A 111 7.24 -21.23 27.71
CA ASP A 111 8.61 -21.46 27.26
C ASP A 111 8.83 -20.85 25.87
N LEU A 112 8.70 -19.53 25.79
CA LEU A 112 9.19 -18.77 24.63
C LEU A 112 10.73 -18.88 24.49
N ALA A 113 11.42 -19.65 25.34
CA ALA A 113 12.83 -19.99 25.20
C ALA A 113 13.13 -20.80 23.92
N MET A 114 12.15 -21.50 23.35
CA MET A 114 12.30 -22.07 22.00
C MET A 114 12.43 -20.99 20.90
N TYR A 115 12.10 -19.74 21.22
CA TYR A 115 12.14 -18.58 20.34
C TYR A 115 13.28 -17.59 20.68
N LYS A 116 14.20 -17.95 21.60
CA LYS A 116 15.34 -17.13 22.07
C LYS A 116 16.47 -16.91 21.06
N THR A 117 16.30 -17.27 19.79
CA THR A 117 17.16 -16.65 18.78
C THR A 117 16.52 -15.31 18.46
N ASP A 118 17.16 -14.21 18.88
CA ASP A 118 16.67 -12.83 18.76
C ASP A 118 16.22 -12.42 17.33
N ASP A 119 16.47 -13.26 16.33
CA ASP A 119 16.13 -13.05 14.93
C ASP A 119 14.90 -13.82 14.41
N GLN A 120 14.24 -14.69 15.20
CA GLN A 120 13.19 -15.57 14.67
C GLN A 120 11.76 -15.06 14.82
N LEU A 121 11.41 -14.28 15.86
CA LEU A 121 10.04 -13.80 16.08
C LEU A 121 9.95 -12.29 16.31
N LEU A 122 10.39 -11.51 15.32
CA LEU A 122 10.42 -10.05 15.42
C LEU A 122 9.04 -9.39 15.61
N LEU A 123 7.94 -10.13 15.45
CA LEU A 123 6.57 -9.61 15.50
C LEU A 123 5.67 -10.41 16.44
N LEU A 124 6.23 -11.15 17.40
CA LEU A 124 5.47 -12.02 18.30
C LEU A 124 4.31 -11.27 18.96
N GLY A 125 3.08 -11.72 18.65
CA GLY A 125 1.84 -11.20 19.20
C GLY A 125 1.42 -9.82 18.70
N VAL A 126 2.15 -9.23 17.74
CA VAL A 126 1.80 -7.93 17.17
C VAL A 126 0.61 -8.07 16.22
N PRO A 127 -0.54 -7.41 16.47
CA PRO A 127 -1.66 -7.41 15.53
C PRO A 127 -1.32 -6.56 14.30
N ILE A 128 -1.54 -7.10 13.10
CA ILE A 128 -1.26 -6.40 11.85
C ILE A 128 -2.50 -6.29 10.95
N SER A 129 -2.66 -5.14 10.31
CA SER A 129 -3.61 -4.94 9.21
C SER A 129 -2.93 -5.25 7.88
N VAL A 130 -3.71 -5.81 6.94
CA VAL A 130 -3.17 -6.23 5.65
C VAL A 130 -4.06 -5.73 4.51
N LYS A 131 -3.48 -4.99 3.56
CA LYS A 131 -4.21 -4.48 2.41
C LYS A 131 -4.86 -5.60 1.60
N ASP A 132 -6.11 -5.38 1.18
CA ASP A 132 -6.96 -6.34 0.46
C ASP A 132 -6.27 -7.12 -0.68
N GLN A 133 -5.34 -6.51 -1.43
CA GLN A 133 -4.67 -7.19 -2.55
C GLN A 133 -3.66 -8.28 -2.15
N ILE A 134 -3.24 -8.39 -0.89
CA ILE A 134 -2.18 -9.31 -0.45
C ILE A 134 -2.79 -10.65 -0.03
N HIS A 135 -2.66 -11.75 -0.77
CA HIS A 135 -3.41 -12.98 -0.45
C HIS A 135 -3.27 -13.43 1.01
N GLN A 136 -4.40 -13.82 1.59
CA GLN A 136 -4.52 -14.35 2.94
C GLN A 136 -5.52 -15.49 2.92
N ILE A 137 -5.17 -16.62 3.54
CA ILE A 137 -6.04 -17.80 3.60
C ILE A 137 -7.41 -17.41 4.17
N GLY A 138 -8.47 -17.80 3.46
CA GLY A 138 -9.86 -17.53 3.86
C GLY A 138 -10.36 -16.14 3.51
N ALA A 139 -9.52 -15.24 2.99
CA ALA A 139 -9.90 -13.88 2.58
C ALA A 139 -9.94 -13.70 1.07
N ASP A 140 -10.89 -12.89 0.59
CA ASP A 140 -10.87 -12.43 -0.79
C ASP A 140 -9.72 -11.43 -0.99
N SER A 141 -9.10 -11.49 -2.16
CA SER A 141 -8.27 -10.38 -2.68
C SER A 141 -9.04 -9.68 -3.78
N SER A 142 -10.01 -8.87 -3.36
CA SER A 142 -11.05 -8.33 -4.22
C SER A 142 -10.52 -7.24 -5.17
N MET A 143 -9.53 -6.47 -4.73
CA MET A 143 -9.09 -5.20 -5.30
C MET A 143 -10.25 -4.22 -5.49
N GLY A 144 -11.30 -4.30 -4.67
CA GLY A 144 -12.54 -3.54 -4.85
C GLY A 144 -13.35 -3.92 -6.10
N LEU A 145 -13.08 -5.09 -6.69
CA LEU A 145 -13.81 -5.64 -7.83
C LEU A 145 -14.83 -6.66 -7.35
N THR A 146 -16.08 -6.48 -7.78
CA THR A 146 -17.17 -7.34 -7.34
C THR A 146 -17.00 -8.77 -7.83
N ALA A 147 -16.47 -8.95 -9.04
CA ALA A 147 -16.15 -10.22 -9.66
C ALA A 147 -15.10 -11.04 -8.89
N ARG A 148 -14.39 -10.44 -7.93
CA ARG A 148 -13.40 -11.11 -7.09
C ARG A 148 -13.93 -11.43 -5.67
N ASN A 149 -15.18 -11.10 -5.37
CA ASN A 149 -15.81 -11.48 -4.10
C ASN A 149 -16.18 -12.97 -4.08
N PHE A 150 -16.23 -13.55 -2.87
CA PHE A 150 -16.53 -14.96 -2.60
C PHE A 150 -15.55 -15.91 -3.30
N LYS A 151 -14.29 -15.50 -3.40
CA LYS A 151 -13.16 -16.26 -3.97
C LYS A 151 -12.00 -16.21 -2.97
N PRO A 152 -12.17 -16.80 -1.78
CA PRO A 152 -11.18 -16.72 -0.72
C PRO A 152 -9.88 -17.38 -1.19
N SER A 153 -8.76 -16.78 -0.81
CA SER A 153 -7.45 -17.33 -1.14
C SER A 153 -7.22 -18.63 -0.37
N HIS A 154 -6.57 -19.60 -1.01
CA HIS A 154 -6.18 -20.86 -0.37
C HIS A 154 -4.73 -20.86 0.14
N GLN A 155 -4.03 -19.74 -0.05
CA GLN A 155 -2.64 -19.58 0.36
C GLN A 155 -2.40 -18.13 0.78
N ASN A 156 -1.50 -17.95 1.75
CA ASN A 156 -0.97 -16.64 2.08
C ASN A 156 0.01 -16.21 1.00
N SER A 157 0.10 -14.90 0.76
CA SER A 157 1.26 -14.32 0.06
C SER A 157 2.55 -14.65 0.80
N LEU A 158 3.67 -14.71 0.08
CA LEU A 158 4.96 -15.02 0.71
C LEU A 158 5.33 -13.96 1.76
N VAL A 159 5.08 -12.68 1.47
CA VAL A 159 5.28 -11.58 2.44
C VAL A 159 4.45 -11.76 3.71
N LEU A 160 3.16 -12.11 3.60
CA LEU A 160 2.32 -12.32 4.77
C LEU A 160 2.77 -13.54 5.58
N GLN A 161 3.13 -14.63 4.89
CA GLN A 161 3.61 -15.83 5.57
C GLN A 161 4.89 -15.55 6.36
N LEU A 162 5.83 -14.76 5.82
CA LEU A 162 7.05 -14.38 6.54
C LEU A 162 6.76 -13.62 7.84
N LEU A 163 5.73 -12.77 7.86
CA LEU A 163 5.31 -12.05 9.08
C LEU A 163 4.64 -12.99 10.09
N ILE A 164 3.76 -13.89 9.62
CA ILE A 164 3.11 -14.90 10.47
C ILE A 164 4.15 -15.84 11.09
N ASP A 165 5.14 -16.28 10.31
CA ASP A 165 6.25 -17.12 10.79
C ASP A 165 7.06 -16.43 11.91
N GLN A 166 7.03 -15.09 11.94
CA GLN A 166 7.66 -14.26 12.97
C GLN A 166 6.72 -13.87 14.11
N GLY A 167 5.54 -14.49 14.18
CA GLY A 167 4.59 -14.34 15.26
C GLY A 167 3.60 -13.17 15.11
N ALA A 168 3.59 -12.49 13.96
CA ALA A 168 2.56 -11.48 13.69
C ALA A 168 1.16 -12.11 13.63
N ILE A 169 0.15 -11.35 14.04
CA ILE A 169 -1.26 -11.79 14.06
C ILE A 169 -2.08 -10.92 13.10
N PRO A 170 -2.30 -11.36 11.84
CA PRO A 170 -3.21 -10.67 10.93
C PRO A 170 -4.63 -10.74 11.46
N PHE A 171 -5.28 -9.59 11.69
CA PHE A 171 -6.61 -9.55 12.31
C PHE A 171 -7.66 -8.85 11.44
N VAL A 172 -7.23 -8.05 10.46
CA VAL A 172 -8.13 -7.37 9.50
C VAL A 172 -7.51 -7.22 8.12
N ARG A 173 -8.40 -7.14 7.14
CA ARG A 173 -8.12 -6.72 5.77
C ARG A 173 -8.57 -5.29 5.55
N THR A 174 -7.82 -4.49 4.79
CA THR A 174 -8.17 -3.08 4.58
C THR A 174 -8.50 -2.71 3.14
N ASN A 175 -9.34 -1.68 3.02
CA ASN A 175 -9.97 -1.26 1.78
C ASN A 175 -9.00 -0.56 0.80
N THR A 176 -9.39 -0.54 -0.49
CA THR A 176 -8.63 0.03 -1.61
C THR A 176 -9.58 0.67 -2.64
N ILE A 177 -9.08 1.51 -3.55
CA ILE A 177 -9.83 1.87 -4.77
C ILE A 177 -10.02 0.63 -5.65
N GLN A 178 -11.15 0.59 -6.36
CA GLN A 178 -11.44 -0.35 -7.44
C GLN A 178 -10.21 -0.51 -8.34
N SER A 179 -9.67 -1.71 -8.55
CA SER A 179 -8.49 -2.00 -9.38
C SER A 179 -7.16 -1.31 -9.01
N MET A 180 -7.12 -0.54 -7.91
CA MET A 180 -5.90 0.02 -7.31
C MET A 180 -5.16 1.10 -8.11
N MET A 181 -5.76 1.62 -9.20
CA MET A 181 -5.08 2.53 -10.13
C MET A 181 -5.03 4.01 -9.71
N LEU A 182 -5.94 4.45 -8.85
CA LEU A 182 -6.05 5.86 -8.46
C LEU A 182 -5.52 6.07 -7.03
N PRO A 183 -5.05 7.28 -6.68
CA PRO A 183 -4.57 7.61 -5.34
C PRO A 183 -5.74 7.88 -4.37
N GLU A 184 -6.76 7.01 -4.39
CA GLU A 184 -8.01 7.13 -3.65
C GLU A 184 -8.35 5.78 -2.99
N THR A 185 -9.40 5.75 -2.17
CA THR A 185 -9.94 4.51 -1.59
C THR A 185 -11.46 4.52 -1.65
N ASP A 186 -11.98 4.13 -2.81
CA ASP A 186 -13.42 4.05 -3.09
C ASP A 186 -13.71 2.97 -4.14
N ASN A 187 -14.68 2.11 -3.86
CA ASN A 187 -15.08 1.04 -4.76
C ASN A 187 -16.54 0.65 -4.53
N LEU A 188 -17.12 -0.06 -5.50
CA LEU A 188 -18.54 -0.40 -5.46
C LEU A 188 -18.87 -1.63 -4.59
N THR A 189 -17.86 -2.36 -4.11
CA THR A 189 -18.06 -3.49 -3.19
C THR A 189 -18.20 -3.00 -1.76
N TYR A 190 -17.23 -2.21 -1.28
CA TYR A 190 -17.13 -1.79 0.11
C TYR A 190 -17.52 -0.33 0.32
N GLY A 191 -17.49 0.50 -0.72
CA GLY A 191 -17.67 1.95 -0.62
C GLY A 191 -16.37 2.70 -0.38
N ARG A 192 -16.51 4.00 -0.11
CA ARG A 192 -15.41 4.93 0.20
C ARG A 192 -14.90 4.73 1.62
N THR A 193 -13.58 4.75 1.79
CA THR A 193 -12.94 4.90 3.10
C THR A 193 -12.69 6.37 3.36
N ASP A 194 -13.04 6.81 4.57
CA ASP A 194 -12.93 8.20 4.97
C ASP A 194 -11.62 8.46 5.73
N ASN A 195 -11.14 9.70 5.65
CA ASN A 195 -9.99 10.13 6.43
C ASN A 195 -10.41 10.33 7.90
N PRO A 196 -9.74 9.71 8.89
CA PRO A 196 -10.15 9.83 10.29
C PRO A 196 -9.95 11.22 10.89
N TRP A 197 -9.16 12.10 10.24
CA TRP A 197 -8.99 13.49 10.67
C TRP A 197 -10.15 14.39 10.23
N ASP A 198 -10.79 14.06 9.11
CA ASP A 198 -11.91 14.80 8.51
C ASP A 198 -12.60 13.89 7.49
N VAL A 199 -13.82 13.47 7.78
CA VAL A 199 -14.55 12.46 6.97
C VAL A 199 -14.86 12.95 5.55
N ASP A 200 -14.88 14.27 5.32
CA ASP A 200 -15.09 14.83 3.99
C ASP A 200 -13.83 14.72 3.11
N ARG A 201 -12.66 14.40 3.70
CA ARG A 201 -11.38 14.26 3.00
C ARG A 201 -11.10 12.83 2.55
N SER A 202 -10.31 12.71 1.49
CA SER A 202 -9.74 11.44 1.07
C SER A 202 -8.69 10.96 2.08
N CYS A 203 -8.65 9.65 2.33
CA CYS A 203 -7.55 9.00 3.04
C CYS A 203 -6.36 8.68 2.12
N GLY A 204 -6.46 9.04 0.84
CA GLY A 204 -5.48 8.70 -0.20
C GLY A 204 -5.60 7.24 -0.63
N GLY A 205 -4.61 6.75 -1.37
CA GLY A 205 -4.63 5.36 -1.79
C GLY A 205 -3.53 4.97 -2.78
N SER A 206 -3.53 3.72 -3.24
CA SER A 206 -4.57 2.72 -3.03
C SER A 206 -4.54 1.98 -1.69
N SER A 207 -3.52 2.16 -0.84
CA SER A 207 -3.49 1.58 0.52
C SER A 207 -4.17 2.50 1.56
N GLY A 208 -5.26 3.18 1.20
CA GLY A 208 -5.88 4.16 2.09
C GLY A 208 -6.61 3.53 3.27
N GLY A 209 -7.13 2.32 3.15
CA GLY A 209 -7.62 1.56 4.30
C GLY A 209 -6.57 1.35 5.38
N GLU A 210 -5.31 1.02 5.00
CA GLU A 210 -4.19 0.93 5.94
C GLU A 210 -3.89 2.28 6.61
N GLY A 211 -3.73 3.34 5.80
CA GLY A 211 -3.43 4.68 6.32
C GLY A 211 -4.50 5.19 7.30
N ALA A 212 -5.77 5.05 6.93
CA ALA A 212 -6.91 5.50 7.72
C ALA A 212 -7.05 4.67 9.01
N LEU A 213 -6.91 3.35 8.94
CA LEU A 213 -7.03 2.49 10.12
C LEU A 213 -5.89 2.71 11.11
N LEU A 214 -4.65 2.87 10.63
CA LEU A 214 -3.50 3.21 11.47
C LEU A 214 -3.70 4.56 12.15
N ALA A 215 -4.06 5.60 11.41
CA ALA A 215 -4.29 6.94 11.96
C ALA A 215 -5.40 6.96 13.03
N ALA A 216 -6.44 6.14 12.85
CA ALA A 216 -7.49 5.95 13.84
C ALA A 216 -7.06 5.10 15.07
N ARG A 217 -5.82 4.61 15.11
CA ARG A 217 -5.29 3.61 16.06
C ARG A 217 -6.11 2.31 16.06
N GLY A 218 -6.77 2.00 14.96
CA GLY A 218 -7.46 0.73 14.75
C GLY A 218 -6.52 -0.42 14.39
N SER A 219 -5.26 -0.11 14.06
CA SER A 219 -4.14 -1.04 13.90
C SER A 219 -2.86 -0.37 14.42
N VAL A 220 -1.85 -1.16 14.76
CA VAL A 220 -0.52 -0.66 15.16
C VAL A 220 0.50 -0.76 14.02
N LEU A 221 0.28 -1.68 13.08
CA LEU A 221 1.18 -1.94 11.97
C LEU A 221 0.40 -2.42 10.75
N GLY A 222 0.76 -1.93 9.58
CA GLY A 222 0.03 -2.18 8.33
C GLY A 222 0.92 -2.59 7.18
N ILE A 223 0.41 -3.43 6.28
CA ILE A 223 1.14 -3.87 5.08
C ILE A 223 0.40 -3.40 3.82
N GLY A 224 1.05 -2.53 3.06
CA GLY A 224 0.51 -1.95 1.83
C GLY A 224 1.39 -2.25 0.61
N THR A 225 1.01 -1.66 -0.52
CA THR A 225 1.78 -1.74 -1.77
C THR A 225 1.84 -0.41 -2.48
N ASP A 226 2.90 -0.15 -3.23
CA ASP A 226 3.15 1.13 -3.88
C ASP A 226 3.84 0.96 -5.23
N LEU A 227 3.15 1.41 -6.28
CA LEU A 227 3.67 1.56 -7.64
C LEU A 227 3.81 3.05 -8.00
N GLY A 228 2.74 3.83 -7.79
CA GLY A 228 2.67 5.26 -8.09
C GLY A 228 2.56 6.18 -6.88
N GLY A 229 2.79 5.69 -5.66
CA GLY A 229 2.58 6.44 -4.42
C GLY A 229 1.67 5.75 -3.40
N SER A 230 1.21 4.53 -3.66
CA SER A 230 0.11 3.93 -2.91
C SER A 230 0.38 3.50 -1.46
N ILE A 231 1.62 3.61 -0.97
CA ILE A 231 1.95 3.58 0.47
C ILE A 231 2.15 5.01 0.97
N ARG A 232 2.91 5.81 0.21
CA ARG A 232 3.35 7.14 0.61
C ARG A 232 2.21 8.16 0.69
N ILE A 233 1.29 8.16 -0.27
CA ILE A 233 0.14 9.06 -0.34
C ILE A 233 -0.81 8.85 0.85
N PRO A 234 -1.31 7.62 1.14
CA PRO A 234 -2.18 7.43 2.30
C PRO A 234 -1.45 7.64 3.63
N ALA A 235 -0.16 7.32 3.72
CA ALA A 235 0.64 7.66 4.89
C ALA A 235 0.70 9.18 5.13
N HIS A 236 0.92 9.96 4.06
CA HIS A 236 0.92 11.42 4.12
C HIS A 236 -0.45 12.01 4.47
N PHE A 237 -1.54 11.57 3.82
CA PHE A 237 -2.88 12.09 4.03
C PHE A 237 -3.44 11.74 5.42
N CYS A 238 -3.05 10.59 5.96
CA CYS A 238 -3.51 10.13 7.27
C CYS A 238 -2.52 10.44 8.41
N GLY A 239 -1.36 11.07 8.13
CA GLY A 239 -0.40 11.45 9.17
C GLY A 239 0.28 10.27 9.86
N VAL A 240 0.62 9.22 9.11
CA VAL A 240 1.35 8.03 9.59
C VAL A 240 2.63 7.82 8.79
N TYR A 241 3.46 6.87 9.21
CA TYR A 241 4.70 6.53 8.52
C TYR A 241 4.44 5.46 7.44
N GLY A 242 5.14 5.55 6.31
CA GLY A 242 5.05 4.57 5.25
C GLY A 242 6.36 4.47 4.47
N PHE A 243 6.79 3.25 4.16
CA PHE A 243 8.03 3.00 3.43
C PHE A 243 7.76 2.18 2.17
N LYS A 244 8.17 2.71 1.01
CA LYS A 244 8.21 1.97 -0.25
C LYS A 244 9.65 1.53 -0.54
N PRO A 245 9.98 0.25 -0.38
CA PRO A 245 11.30 -0.27 -0.75
C PRO A 245 11.60 -0.10 -2.24
N THR A 246 12.85 -0.39 -2.62
CA THR A 246 13.22 -0.58 -4.03
C THR A 246 12.38 -1.72 -4.62
N PRO A 247 11.74 -1.54 -5.79
CA PRO A 247 11.06 -2.64 -6.46
C PRO A 247 12.02 -3.82 -6.69
N GLY A 248 11.56 -5.04 -6.41
CA GLY A 248 12.41 -6.24 -6.43
C GLY A 248 13.29 -6.43 -5.18
N ARG A 249 13.17 -5.59 -4.13
CA ARG A 249 13.77 -5.87 -2.82
C ARG A 249 12.94 -6.83 -1.98
N ILE A 250 11.61 -6.70 -2.08
CA ILE A 250 10.63 -7.54 -1.39
C ILE A 250 9.83 -8.29 -2.46
N THR A 251 9.56 -9.57 -2.21
CA THR A 251 8.73 -10.42 -3.09
C THR A 251 7.30 -9.86 -3.21
N ASP A 252 6.68 -10.07 -4.37
CA ASP A 252 5.27 -9.83 -4.60
C ASP A 252 4.51 -11.13 -4.95
N LEU A 253 5.10 -12.29 -4.67
CA LEU A 253 4.45 -13.59 -4.82
C LEU A 253 3.21 -13.68 -3.93
N GLY A 254 2.08 -13.97 -4.57
CA GLY A 254 0.77 -14.01 -3.94
C GLY A 254 0.19 -12.63 -3.64
N VAL A 255 0.57 -11.60 -4.39
CA VAL A 255 -0.10 -10.30 -4.38
C VAL A 255 -0.96 -10.18 -5.64
N ALA A 256 -2.27 -10.00 -5.46
CA ALA A 256 -3.24 -9.84 -6.54
C ALA A 256 -2.87 -8.66 -7.44
N LYS A 257 -3.08 -8.84 -8.74
CA LYS A 257 -2.79 -7.85 -9.78
C LYS A 257 -4.07 -7.52 -10.56
N PRO A 258 -4.16 -6.32 -11.18
CA PRO A 258 -5.31 -5.92 -12.00
C PRO A 258 -5.32 -6.63 -13.37
N HIS A 259 -5.30 -7.97 -13.35
CA HIS A 259 -5.42 -8.86 -14.49
C HIS A 259 -6.09 -10.17 -14.04
N LEU A 260 -6.90 -10.79 -14.91
CA LEU A 260 -7.74 -11.96 -14.59
C LEU A 260 -6.99 -13.21 -14.10
N LYS A 261 -5.67 -13.27 -14.29
CA LYS A 261 -4.81 -14.38 -13.84
C LYS A 261 -3.69 -13.94 -12.90
N ASP A 262 -3.75 -12.71 -12.39
CA ASP A 262 -2.68 -12.09 -11.60
C ASP A 262 -1.29 -12.04 -12.28
N VAL A 263 -1.23 -12.25 -13.60
CA VAL A 263 -0.02 -12.12 -14.42
C VAL A 263 0.01 -10.75 -15.08
N ILE A 264 1.12 -10.02 -14.91
CA ILE A 264 1.41 -8.78 -15.64
C ILE A 264 2.64 -9.02 -16.52
N GLY A 265 2.54 -8.71 -17.81
CA GLY A 265 3.67 -8.77 -18.75
C GLY A 265 4.54 -7.49 -18.76
N GLU A 266 4.01 -6.38 -18.26
CA GLU A 266 4.74 -5.14 -17.97
C GLU A 266 5.58 -5.35 -16.70
N GLY A 267 6.90 -5.27 -16.83
CA GLY A 267 7.85 -5.52 -15.73
C GLY A 267 8.91 -4.42 -15.56
N ASN A 268 8.77 -3.29 -16.26
CA ASN A 268 9.71 -2.17 -16.20
C ASN A 268 9.35 -1.20 -15.08
N ILE A 269 8.07 -0.96 -14.82
CA ILE A 269 7.60 -0.12 -13.70
C ILE A 269 6.94 -1.01 -12.63
N ARG A 270 7.78 -1.58 -11.77
CA ARG A 270 7.33 -2.54 -10.76
C ARG A 270 6.86 -1.84 -9.49
N GLY A 271 5.74 -2.32 -8.96
CA GLY A 271 5.30 -2.00 -7.60
C GLY A 271 6.18 -2.67 -6.54
N SER A 272 6.02 -2.23 -5.30
CA SER A 272 6.69 -2.81 -4.13
C SER A 272 5.70 -3.04 -2.99
N VAL A 273 5.90 -4.09 -2.21
CA VAL A 273 5.23 -4.29 -0.92
C VAL A 273 6.05 -3.59 0.16
N GLY A 274 5.37 -2.92 1.11
CA GLY A 274 6.06 -2.21 2.17
C GLY A 274 5.18 -1.90 3.38
N PRO A 275 5.81 -1.51 4.50
CA PRO A 275 5.12 -1.25 5.76
C PRO A 275 4.52 0.15 5.84
N LEU A 276 3.48 0.25 6.67
CA LEU A 276 2.97 1.47 7.29
C LEU A 276 2.95 1.28 8.82
N GLY A 277 3.18 2.34 9.58
CA GLY A 277 3.25 2.27 11.05
C GLY A 277 3.25 3.64 11.72
N HIS A 278 3.57 3.66 13.02
CA HIS A 278 3.54 4.88 13.85
C HIS A 278 4.92 5.49 14.10
N SER A 279 5.98 4.83 13.65
CA SER A 279 7.36 5.29 13.78
C SER A 279 8.23 4.72 12.66
N THR A 280 9.43 5.29 12.46
CA THR A 280 10.44 4.71 11.57
C THR A 280 10.91 3.33 12.04
N ASP A 281 10.94 3.09 13.36
CA ASP A 281 11.36 1.81 13.93
C ASP A 281 10.34 0.69 13.63
N ASP A 282 9.04 1.00 13.60
CA ASP A 282 8.02 0.06 13.14
C ASP A 282 8.24 -0.36 11.68
N LEU A 283 8.61 0.59 10.81
CA LEU A 283 8.90 0.29 9.40
C LEU A 283 10.13 -0.62 9.29
N VAL A 284 11.17 -0.34 10.07
CA VAL A 284 12.40 -1.13 10.10
C VAL A 284 12.15 -2.53 10.62
N LEU A 285 11.32 -2.67 11.65
CA LEU A 285 10.90 -3.95 12.19
C LEU A 285 10.32 -4.85 11.10
N VAL A 286 9.35 -4.33 10.32
CA VAL A 286 8.75 -5.10 9.21
C VAL A 286 9.75 -5.36 8.09
N MET A 287 10.60 -4.39 7.74
CA MET A 287 11.62 -4.61 6.70
C MET A 287 12.58 -5.73 7.08
N LYS A 288 13.02 -5.80 8.34
CA LYS A 288 13.81 -6.94 8.85
C LYS A 288 13.02 -8.24 8.79
N SER A 289 11.72 -8.20 9.04
CA SER A 289 10.86 -9.37 8.94
C SER A 289 10.67 -9.88 7.51
N PHE A 290 10.69 -9.04 6.49
CA PHE A 290 10.68 -9.53 5.12
C PHE A 290 12.01 -10.15 4.67
N LEU A 291 13.13 -9.56 5.11
CA LEU A 291 14.47 -9.92 4.64
C LEU A 291 15.04 -11.15 5.35
N LYS A 292 14.37 -12.30 5.18
CA LYS A 292 14.75 -13.60 5.73
C LYS A 292 15.14 -14.59 4.63
N PRO A 293 16.02 -15.59 4.92
CA PRO A 293 16.41 -16.63 3.97
C PRO A 293 15.25 -17.30 3.23
N LYS A 294 14.13 -17.52 3.93
CA LYS A 294 12.90 -18.09 3.36
C LYS A 294 12.35 -17.29 2.18
N MET A 295 12.51 -15.96 2.15
CA MET A 295 12.06 -15.12 1.03
C MET A 295 12.83 -15.47 -0.25
N TRP A 296 14.15 -15.42 -0.22
CA TRP A 296 15.01 -15.67 -1.39
C TRP A 296 14.98 -17.14 -1.83
N HIS A 297 14.79 -18.07 -0.88
CA HIS A 297 14.62 -19.48 -1.21
C HIS A 297 13.37 -19.74 -2.07
N ASN A 298 12.25 -19.06 -1.77
CA ASN A 298 10.98 -19.23 -2.47
C ASN A 298 10.84 -18.32 -3.70
N ASP A 299 11.50 -17.15 -3.72
CA ASP A 299 11.51 -16.22 -4.84
C ASP A 299 12.95 -16.02 -5.36
N LYS A 300 13.36 -16.93 -6.25
CA LYS A 300 14.71 -16.98 -6.84
C LYS A 300 15.00 -15.82 -7.80
N HIS A 301 14.03 -14.97 -8.10
CA HIS A 301 14.23 -13.78 -8.94
C HIS A 301 14.76 -12.59 -8.15
N LEU A 302 14.78 -12.67 -6.82
CA LEU A 302 15.27 -11.60 -5.95
C LEU A 302 16.76 -11.75 -5.67
N VAL A 303 17.42 -10.60 -5.52
CA VAL A 303 18.79 -10.56 -5.02
C VAL A 303 18.77 -10.79 -3.51
N GLU A 304 19.58 -11.73 -3.05
CA GLU A 304 19.82 -11.94 -1.63
C GLU A 304 20.59 -10.74 -1.05
N LEU A 305 19.85 -9.87 -0.38
CA LEU A 305 20.37 -8.65 0.23
C LEU A 305 19.78 -8.50 1.64
N PRO A 306 20.46 -9.04 2.67
CA PRO A 306 19.98 -8.96 4.05
C PRO A 306 19.93 -7.51 4.55
N TRP A 307 19.28 -7.30 5.70
CA TRP A 307 19.30 -6.01 6.37
C TRP A 307 20.74 -5.69 6.84
N ASN A 308 21.16 -4.43 6.72
CA ASN A 308 22.45 -3.97 7.21
C ASN A 308 22.24 -3.08 8.43
N ASP A 309 22.37 -3.67 9.61
CA ASP A 309 22.19 -2.98 10.89
C ASP A 309 23.27 -1.92 11.17
N GLU A 310 24.51 -2.17 10.78
CA GLU A 310 25.62 -1.22 10.95
C GLU A 310 25.32 0.07 10.17
N LYS A 311 24.95 -0.06 8.90
CA LYS A 311 24.60 1.08 8.05
C LYS A 311 23.34 1.78 8.54
N TYR A 312 22.34 1.05 9.04
CA TYR A 312 21.13 1.68 9.57
C TYR A 312 21.39 2.44 10.88
N ARG A 313 22.26 1.95 11.75
CA ARG A 313 22.57 2.55 13.06
C ARG A 313 23.63 3.64 13.00
N ASP A 314 24.30 3.81 11.88
CA ASP A 314 25.25 4.90 11.70
C ASP A 314 24.56 6.27 11.89
N ARG A 315 25.06 7.05 12.84
CA ARG A 315 24.66 8.44 13.14
C ARG A 315 25.82 9.42 12.95
N ASN A 316 27.02 8.90 12.65
CA ASN A 316 28.24 9.67 12.57
C ASN A 316 28.44 10.22 11.16
N THR A 317 28.02 9.48 10.13
CA THR A 317 28.13 9.92 8.74
C THR A 317 27.26 11.14 8.48
N LYS A 318 27.91 12.26 8.11
CA LYS A 318 27.23 13.48 7.70
C LYS A 318 26.84 13.40 6.23
N LEU A 319 25.54 13.26 6.01
CA LEU A 319 24.94 13.19 4.68
C LEU A 319 24.90 14.56 3.99
N ARG A 320 24.97 14.52 2.66
CA ARG A 320 24.64 15.62 1.76
C ARG A 320 23.26 15.37 1.14
N ILE A 321 22.30 16.19 1.57
CA ILE A 321 20.87 16.02 1.31
C ILE A 321 20.43 17.08 0.31
N GLY A 322 19.96 16.65 -0.85
CA GLY A 322 19.29 17.51 -1.81
C GLY A 322 17.84 17.75 -1.36
N TYR A 323 17.31 18.96 -1.54
CA TYR A 323 15.89 19.21 -1.33
C TYR A 323 15.27 20.03 -2.46
N TYR A 324 13.97 19.87 -2.65
CA TYR A 324 13.17 20.76 -3.49
C TYR A 324 11.78 20.95 -2.89
N THR A 325 11.14 22.08 -3.19
CA THR A 325 9.81 22.43 -2.69
C THR A 325 8.72 22.26 -3.75
N THR A 326 9.11 22.09 -5.02
CA THR A 326 8.25 21.77 -6.15
C THR A 326 9.07 21.10 -7.24
N ASP A 327 8.40 20.30 -8.05
CA ASP A 327 8.96 19.59 -9.21
C ASP A 327 8.40 20.15 -10.54
N ASP A 328 7.76 21.32 -10.47
CA ASP A 328 7.07 22.06 -11.54
C ASP A 328 5.89 21.33 -12.21
N TRP A 329 5.61 20.09 -11.82
CA TRP A 329 4.49 19.29 -12.29
C TRP A 329 3.40 19.18 -11.23
N PHE A 330 3.76 18.73 -10.04
CA PHE A 330 2.91 18.68 -8.86
C PHE A 330 3.18 19.92 -8.00
N LYS A 331 2.22 20.86 -8.00
CA LYS A 331 2.38 22.10 -7.25
C LYS A 331 2.20 21.81 -5.76
N ALA A 332 3.25 21.91 -4.96
CA ALA A 332 3.13 21.68 -3.52
C ALA A 332 2.26 22.75 -2.85
N SER A 333 1.49 22.36 -1.83
CA SER A 333 0.75 23.30 -0.99
C SER A 333 1.69 24.14 -0.11
N PRO A 334 1.28 25.32 0.37
CA PRO A 334 2.08 26.10 1.32
C PRO A 334 2.48 25.31 2.57
N ALA A 335 1.61 24.41 3.05
CA ALA A 335 1.89 23.55 4.19
C ALA A 335 3.00 22.53 3.88
N CYS A 336 2.95 21.89 2.70
CA CYS A 336 3.99 20.94 2.26
C CYS A 336 5.34 21.64 2.05
N ILE A 337 5.34 22.83 1.43
CA ILE A 337 6.55 23.64 1.25
C ILE A 337 7.17 23.97 2.61
N ARG A 338 6.36 24.45 3.56
CA ARG A 338 6.82 24.75 4.92
C ARG A 338 7.41 23.52 5.61
N ALA A 339 6.76 22.36 5.50
CA ALA A 339 7.22 21.12 6.11
C ALA A 339 8.61 20.68 5.56
N VAL A 340 8.82 20.77 4.25
CA VAL A 340 10.12 20.48 3.63
C VAL A 340 11.19 21.44 4.14
N LEU A 341 10.91 22.74 4.18
CA LEU A 341 11.88 23.74 4.64
C LEU A 341 12.22 23.58 6.13
N GLN A 342 11.23 23.25 6.97
CA GLN A 342 11.47 22.96 8.39
C GLN A 342 12.32 21.69 8.58
N ALA A 343 12.04 20.63 7.82
CA ALA A 343 12.85 19.41 7.86
C ALA A 343 14.28 19.65 7.34
N ALA A 344 14.44 20.44 6.27
CA ALA A 344 15.75 20.84 5.74
C ALA A 344 16.58 21.61 6.79
N GLU A 345 15.96 22.56 7.47
CA GLU A 345 16.63 23.33 8.53
C GLU A 345 16.99 22.46 9.74
N ALA A 346 16.10 21.57 10.18
CA ALA A 346 16.38 20.63 11.26
C ALA A 346 17.56 19.70 10.91
N LEU A 347 17.62 19.19 9.68
CA LEU A 347 18.74 18.36 9.21
C LEU A 347 20.05 19.15 9.15
N LYS A 348 20.00 20.41 8.74
CA LYS A 348 21.17 21.30 8.74
C LYS A 348 21.69 21.54 10.16
N GLN A 349 20.79 21.76 11.14
CA GLN A 349 21.15 21.91 12.56
C GLN A 349 21.80 20.65 13.16
N LEU A 350 21.47 19.46 12.64
CA LEU A 350 22.12 18.20 12.99
C LEU A 350 23.50 18.00 12.31
N GLY A 351 23.97 18.99 11.55
CA GLY A 351 25.27 19.01 10.89
C GLY A 351 25.30 18.33 9.52
N HIS A 352 24.14 18.04 8.91
CA HIS A 352 24.09 17.58 7.52
C HIS A 352 24.31 18.75 6.56
N THR A 353 24.85 18.45 5.38
CA THR A 353 24.88 19.43 4.29
C THR A 353 23.56 19.38 3.55
N VAL A 354 22.79 20.46 3.55
CA VAL A 354 21.48 20.51 2.90
C VAL A 354 21.50 21.55 1.78
N ILE A 355 21.24 21.13 0.54
CA ILE A 355 21.31 21.98 -0.65
C ILE A 355 20.06 21.88 -1.50
N GLU A 356 19.68 22.96 -2.17
CA GLU A 356 18.61 22.89 -3.17
C GLU A 356 19.08 22.02 -4.35
N PHE A 357 18.29 21.01 -4.69
CA PHE A 357 18.56 20.07 -5.77
C PHE A 357 17.22 19.64 -6.39
N LYS A 358 16.89 20.23 -7.54
CA LYS A 358 15.60 20.03 -8.21
C LYS A 358 15.69 18.96 -9.29
N PRO A 359 14.67 18.09 -9.40
CA PRO A 359 14.58 17.20 -10.53
C PRO A 359 14.29 17.98 -11.81
N LYS A 360 14.95 17.57 -12.90
CA LYS A 360 14.80 18.14 -14.23
C LYS A 360 13.89 17.26 -15.08
N ASN A 361 13.18 17.85 -16.03
CA ASN A 361 12.38 17.14 -17.03
C ASN A 361 11.31 16.21 -16.44
N ILE A 362 10.62 16.62 -15.37
CA ILE A 362 9.55 15.82 -14.75
C ILE A 362 8.40 15.53 -15.71
N SER A 363 8.06 16.46 -16.60
CA SER A 363 7.07 16.22 -17.66
C SER A 363 7.42 15.01 -18.53
N GLU A 364 8.71 14.84 -18.84
CA GLU A 364 9.21 13.71 -19.61
C GLU A 364 9.16 12.41 -18.80
N ALA A 365 9.53 12.46 -17.51
CA ALA A 365 9.36 11.33 -16.60
C ALA A 365 7.91 10.86 -16.54
N MET A 366 6.96 11.81 -16.45
CA MET A 366 5.52 11.52 -16.46
C MET A 366 5.05 10.97 -17.80
N ARG A 367 5.56 11.49 -18.93
CA ARG A 367 5.27 10.97 -20.27
C ARG A 367 5.66 9.50 -20.35
N ILE A 368 6.90 9.17 -19.98
CA ILE A 368 7.46 7.82 -19.97
C ILE A 368 6.65 6.91 -19.05
N TYR A 369 6.44 7.33 -17.79
CA TYR A 369 5.71 6.57 -16.78
C TYR A 369 4.31 6.18 -17.26
N ILE A 370 3.52 7.15 -17.73
CA ILE A 370 2.17 6.90 -18.22
C ILE A 370 2.23 6.01 -19.46
N SER A 371 3.10 6.31 -20.43
CA SER A 371 3.20 5.56 -21.69
C SER A 371 3.57 4.09 -21.52
N ILE A 372 4.42 3.76 -20.54
CA ILE A 372 4.76 2.37 -20.24
C ILE A 372 3.54 1.65 -19.63
N LEU A 373 2.90 2.24 -18.61
CA LEU A 373 1.77 1.64 -17.91
C LEU A 373 0.52 1.49 -18.78
N SER A 374 0.37 2.34 -19.80
CA SER A 374 -0.73 2.31 -20.75
C SER A 374 -0.33 1.79 -22.13
N SER A 375 0.82 1.13 -22.26
CA SER A 375 1.44 0.82 -23.55
C SER A 375 0.56 -0.04 -24.48
N ASP A 376 -0.34 -0.84 -23.94
CA ASP A 376 -1.31 -1.63 -24.70
C ASP A 376 -2.62 -0.88 -25.02
N GLY A 377 -2.71 0.40 -24.64
CA GLY A 377 -3.93 1.21 -24.71
C GLY A 377 -4.92 0.91 -23.59
N LEU A 378 -4.44 0.42 -22.44
CA LEU A 378 -5.22 -0.03 -21.28
C LEU A 378 -6.12 -1.23 -21.56
N LYS A 379 -5.86 -2.01 -22.63
CA LYS A 379 -6.71 -3.13 -23.02
C LYS A 379 -6.78 -4.22 -21.95
N HIS A 380 -5.65 -4.63 -21.40
CA HIS A 380 -5.61 -5.65 -20.35
C HIS A 380 -6.23 -5.16 -19.05
N PHE A 381 -5.99 -3.89 -18.70
CA PHE A 381 -6.64 -3.25 -17.56
C PHE A 381 -8.16 -3.25 -17.70
N LEU A 382 -8.69 -2.78 -18.84
CA LEU A 382 -10.13 -2.74 -19.12
C LEU A 382 -10.74 -4.15 -19.19
N LYS A 383 -10.00 -5.14 -19.70
CA LYS A 383 -10.44 -6.55 -19.68
C LYS A 383 -10.57 -7.10 -18.26
N GLY A 384 -9.69 -6.69 -17.33
CA GLY A 384 -9.82 -7.02 -15.91
C GLY A 384 -11.06 -6.41 -15.24
N LEU A 385 -11.69 -5.43 -15.89
CA LEU A 385 -12.89 -4.73 -15.46
C LEU A 385 -14.15 -5.12 -16.26
N GLU A 386 -14.05 -6.12 -17.15
CA GLU A 386 -15.18 -6.53 -17.97
C GLU A 386 -16.35 -7.01 -17.11
N GLY A 387 -17.52 -6.39 -17.29
CA GLY A 387 -18.71 -6.65 -16.48
C GLY A 387 -18.81 -5.82 -15.20
N GLU A 388 -17.73 -5.18 -14.73
CA GLU A 388 -17.78 -4.30 -13.57
C GLU A 388 -18.45 -2.97 -13.92
N LYS A 389 -19.24 -2.43 -12.99
CA LYS A 389 -19.57 -1.01 -13.02
C LYS A 389 -18.34 -0.23 -12.57
N LEU A 390 -17.95 0.77 -13.35
CA LEU A 390 -16.75 1.57 -13.05
C LEU A 390 -17.06 2.67 -12.05
N ASN A 391 -16.15 2.88 -11.10
CA ASN A 391 -16.20 4.05 -10.23
C ASN A 391 -16.08 5.34 -11.08
N ASN A 392 -16.88 6.36 -10.76
CA ASN A 392 -16.92 7.62 -11.49
C ASN A 392 -15.56 8.34 -11.54
N LEU A 393 -14.67 8.07 -10.58
CA LEU A 393 -13.30 8.58 -10.55
C LEU A 393 -12.46 8.14 -11.78
N TYR A 394 -12.87 7.09 -12.50
CA TYR A 394 -12.22 6.64 -13.74
C TYR A 394 -12.64 7.42 -15.00
N SER A 395 -13.64 8.29 -14.92
CA SER A 395 -14.25 8.97 -16.08
C SER A 395 -13.23 9.57 -17.05
N ASN A 396 -12.29 10.38 -16.55
CA ASN A 396 -11.26 11.02 -17.37
C ASN A 396 -10.30 10.01 -18.03
N LEU A 397 -9.90 8.96 -17.30
CA LEU A 397 -9.03 7.91 -17.84
C LEU A 397 -9.73 7.15 -18.98
N LEU A 398 -11.03 6.88 -18.83
CA LEU A 398 -11.83 6.20 -19.85
C LEU A 398 -12.07 7.06 -21.09
N LEU A 399 -12.30 8.36 -20.90
CA LEU A 399 -12.38 9.31 -22.00
C LEU A 399 -11.07 9.33 -22.80
N ALA A 400 -9.93 9.42 -22.12
CA ALA A 400 -8.61 9.42 -22.76
C ALA A 400 -8.27 8.10 -23.47
N SER A 401 -8.72 6.96 -22.95
CA SER A 401 -8.48 5.64 -23.56
C SER A 401 -9.29 5.41 -24.84
N LYS A 402 -10.50 5.98 -24.92
CA LYS A 402 -11.40 5.85 -26.09
C LYS A 402 -10.97 6.68 -27.31
N ILE A 403 -10.08 7.66 -27.16
CA ILE A 403 -9.60 8.47 -28.27
C ILE A 403 -8.78 7.60 -29.24
N PRO A 404 -9.19 7.48 -30.52
CA PRO A 404 -8.42 6.74 -31.53
C PRO A 404 -7.02 7.33 -31.71
N ASN A 405 -6.01 6.48 -31.89
CA ASN A 405 -4.62 6.92 -32.05
C ASN A 405 -4.42 7.93 -33.20
N SER A 406 -5.21 7.83 -34.28
CA SER A 406 -5.18 8.78 -35.40
C SER A 406 -5.68 10.19 -35.05
N LEU A 407 -6.58 10.32 -34.07
CA LEU A 407 -7.15 11.61 -33.66
C LEU A 407 -6.37 12.27 -32.52
N ARG A 408 -5.52 11.53 -31.80
CA ARG A 408 -4.73 12.05 -30.67
C ARG A 408 -3.92 13.30 -31.03
N PRO A 409 -3.20 13.37 -32.17
CA PRO A 409 -2.43 14.58 -32.51
C PRO A 409 -3.30 15.84 -32.59
N LEU A 410 -4.47 15.75 -33.22
CA LEU A 410 -5.41 16.87 -33.31
C LEU A 410 -5.92 17.29 -31.93
N VAL A 411 -6.33 16.32 -31.10
CA VAL A 411 -6.81 16.60 -29.73
C VAL A 411 -5.72 17.25 -28.88
N CYS A 412 -4.49 16.73 -28.93
CA CYS A 412 -3.35 17.30 -28.22
C CYS A 412 -3.04 18.74 -28.70
N THR A 413 -3.13 19.02 -29.99
CA THR A 413 -2.96 20.38 -30.52
C THR A 413 -4.01 21.33 -29.95
N ILE A 414 -5.29 20.93 -29.95
CA ILE A 414 -6.38 21.73 -29.39
C ILE A 414 -6.16 21.99 -27.89
N LEU A 415 -5.83 20.93 -27.12
CA LEU A 415 -5.56 21.04 -25.69
C LEU A 415 -4.41 22.00 -25.39
N ASN A 416 -3.32 21.94 -26.17
CA ASN A 416 -2.20 22.88 -26.02
C ASN A 416 -2.61 24.32 -26.34
N LEU A 417 -3.42 24.55 -27.38
CA LEU A 417 -3.89 25.90 -27.75
C LEU A 417 -4.76 26.55 -26.66
N ILE A 418 -5.50 25.75 -25.89
CA ILE A 418 -6.32 26.25 -24.76
C ILE A 418 -5.58 26.26 -23.42
N GLY A 419 -4.27 25.97 -23.41
CA GLY A 419 -3.43 26.00 -22.20
C GLY A 419 -3.41 24.71 -21.37
N GLU A 420 -4.07 23.65 -21.83
CA GLU A 420 -4.19 22.34 -21.16
C GLU A 420 -3.04 21.39 -21.52
N SER A 421 -1.79 21.87 -21.47
CA SER A 421 -0.61 21.11 -21.91
C SER A 421 -0.35 19.84 -21.09
N ARG A 422 -0.72 19.82 -19.80
CA ARG A 422 -0.60 18.61 -18.96
C ARG A 422 -1.58 17.54 -19.40
N VAL A 423 -2.83 17.91 -19.68
CA VAL A 423 -3.85 16.99 -20.20
C VAL A 423 -3.46 16.51 -21.60
N ALA A 424 -2.93 17.39 -22.45
CA ALA A 424 -2.42 17.01 -23.77
C ALA A 424 -1.33 15.93 -23.67
N LEU A 425 -0.40 16.06 -22.72
CA LEU A 425 0.65 15.07 -22.47
C LEU A 425 0.07 13.73 -22.01
N ILE A 426 -0.88 13.73 -21.07
CA ILE A 426 -1.56 12.50 -20.62
C ILE A 426 -2.28 11.81 -21.80
N VAL A 427 -3.04 12.57 -22.60
CA VAL A 427 -3.74 12.04 -23.78
C VAL A 427 -2.75 11.48 -24.80
N GLN A 428 -1.61 12.13 -25.03
CA GLN A 428 -0.57 11.61 -25.91
C GLN A 428 0.01 10.28 -25.38
N SER A 429 0.21 10.19 -24.06
CA SER A 429 0.84 9.04 -23.42
C SER A 429 -0.03 7.78 -23.40
N VAL A 430 -1.35 7.92 -23.18
CA VAL A 430 -2.28 6.77 -22.96
C VAL A 430 -2.48 5.88 -24.21
N GLY A 431 -2.19 6.37 -25.42
CA GLY A 431 -2.43 5.61 -26.65
C GLY A 431 -1.57 4.36 -26.79
N ALA A 432 -2.15 3.29 -27.38
CA ALA A 432 -1.45 2.02 -27.62
C ALA A 432 -0.18 2.22 -28.45
N LYS A 433 0.90 1.55 -28.06
CA LYS A 433 2.23 1.60 -28.66
C LYS A 433 2.52 0.33 -29.45
N LYS A 434 3.29 0.43 -30.54
CA LYS A 434 3.85 -0.76 -31.19
C LYS A 434 4.96 -1.32 -30.30
N ALA A 435 5.31 -2.59 -30.51
CA ALA A 435 6.40 -3.23 -29.77
C ALA A 435 7.73 -2.46 -29.92
N TYR A 436 8.02 -1.94 -31.11
CA TYR A 436 9.20 -1.11 -31.35
C TYR A 436 9.18 0.17 -30.50
N ASP A 437 8.10 0.95 -30.57
CA ASP A 437 7.92 2.19 -29.79
C ASP A 437 8.01 1.92 -28.28
N TYR A 438 7.49 0.77 -27.83
CA TYR A 438 7.59 0.35 -26.43
C TYR A 438 9.03 0.06 -26.01
N ILE A 439 9.83 -0.58 -26.86
CA ILE A 439 11.26 -0.81 -26.58
C ILE A 439 12.01 0.53 -26.53
N GLU A 440 11.68 1.49 -27.41
CA GLU A 440 12.24 2.85 -27.34
C GLU A 440 11.84 3.56 -26.04
N LEU A 441 10.60 3.42 -25.58
CA LEU A 441 10.18 3.95 -24.28
C LEU A 441 10.98 3.34 -23.11
N ILE A 442 11.30 2.04 -23.16
CA ILE A 442 12.17 1.42 -22.14
C ILE A 442 13.58 2.01 -22.18
N ARG A 443 14.12 2.25 -23.39
CA ARG A 443 15.40 2.93 -23.57
C ARG A 443 15.36 4.34 -22.95
N ASP A 444 14.33 5.11 -23.25
CA ASP A 444 14.15 6.48 -22.72
C ASP A 444 14.03 6.47 -21.19
N MET A 445 13.29 5.50 -20.62
CA MET A 445 13.22 5.29 -19.17
C MET A 445 14.60 5.05 -18.56
N LYS A 446 15.40 4.15 -19.15
CA LYS A 446 16.76 3.84 -18.67
C LYS A 446 17.65 5.08 -18.73
N PHE A 447 17.62 5.81 -19.84
CA PHE A 447 18.35 7.07 -19.94
C PHE A 447 17.92 8.06 -18.87
N PHE A 448 16.62 8.26 -18.64
CA PHE A 448 16.15 9.16 -17.60
C PHE A 448 16.70 8.78 -16.21
N VAL A 449 16.63 7.48 -15.86
CA VAL A 449 17.17 6.96 -14.59
C VAL A 449 18.68 7.18 -14.50
N ASP A 450 19.44 6.86 -15.55
CA ASP A 450 20.89 6.99 -15.57
C ASP A 450 21.33 8.45 -15.44
N HIS A 451 20.65 9.37 -16.13
CA HIS A 451 20.92 10.80 -16.01
C HIS A 451 20.63 11.30 -14.59
N TRP A 452 19.50 10.89 -13.98
CA TRP A 452 19.16 11.27 -12.61
C TRP A 452 20.20 10.77 -11.60
N VAL A 453 20.58 9.50 -11.68
CA VAL A 453 21.60 8.90 -10.80
C VAL A 453 22.96 9.56 -11.01
N THR A 454 23.31 9.88 -12.25
CA THR A 454 24.57 10.57 -12.56
C THR A 454 24.57 12.00 -12.02
N ASP A 455 23.46 12.74 -12.14
CA ASP A 455 23.34 14.10 -11.62
C ASP A 455 23.47 14.11 -10.08
N MET A 456 22.82 13.16 -9.40
CA MET A 456 22.98 12.97 -7.95
C MET A 456 24.44 12.68 -7.57
N LYS A 457 25.11 11.77 -8.29
CA LYS A 457 26.53 11.43 -8.03
C LYS A 457 27.46 12.63 -8.26
N ASN A 458 27.28 13.38 -9.35
CA ASN A 458 28.08 14.56 -9.67
C ASN A 458 27.97 15.65 -8.59
N HIS A 459 26.80 15.74 -7.93
CA HIS A 459 26.55 16.67 -6.83
C HIS A 459 26.81 16.06 -5.44
N ASN A 460 27.29 14.81 -5.38
CA ASN A 460 27.48 14.02 -4.16
C ASN A 460 26.23 13.97 -3.27
N ILE A 461 25.04 13.84 -3.86
CA ILE A 461 23.78 13.75 -3.10
C ILE A 461 23.57 12.33 -2.60
N ASP A 462 23.39 12.19 -1.28
CA ASP A 462 23.06 10.91 -0.62
C ASP A 462 21.55 10.64 -0.60
N LEU A 463 20.75 11.68 -0.33
CA LEU A 463 19.31 11.59 -0.12
C LEU A 463 18.58 12.80 -0.70
N ILE A 464 17.30 12.61 -1.03
CA ILE A 464 16.41 13.66 -1.51
C ILE A 464 15.26 13.86 -0.52
N LEU A 465 15.11 15.11 -0.06
CA LEU A 465 13.97 15.58 0.72
C LEU A 465 12.97 16.29 -0.21
N SER A 466 11.72 15.87 -0.21
CA SER A 466 10.70 16.38 -1.14
C SER A 466 9.29 16.34 -0.56
N PRO A 467 8.34 17.12 -1.13
CA PRO A 467 6.92 16.95 -0.85
C PRO A 467 6.44 15.54 -1.26
N VAL A 468 5.53 14.95 -0.48
CA VAL A 468 4.98 13.61 -0.81
C VAL A 468 3.94 13.68 -1.93
N ASN A 469 3.10 14.72 -1.92
CA ASN A 469 2.09 14.97 -2.94
C ASN A 469 2.01 16.47 -3.25
N GLY A 470 1.65 16.81 -4.49
CA GLY A 470 1.21 18.15 -4.88
C GLY A 470 -0.31 18.31 -4.75
N LEU A 471 -0.76 19.56 -4.94
CA LEU A 471 -2.17 19.95 -5.08
C LEU A 471 -2.75 19.51 -6.42
#